data_AF-A0A1F9DBT5-F1
#
_entry.id   AF-A0A1F9DBT5-F1
#
_cell.length_a   1.000
_cell.length_b   1.000
_cell.length_c   1.000
_cell.angle_alpha   90.00
_cell.angle_beta   90.00
_cell.angle_gamma   90.00
#
_symmetry.space_group_name_H-M   'P 1'
#
loop_
_entity.id
_entity.type
_entity.pdbx_description
1 polymer ?
#
loop_
_entity_poly.entity_id
_entity_poly.type
_entity_poly.pdbx_seq_one_letter_code
_entity_poly.pdbx_strand_id
1 'polypeptide(L)'
;MVIGMFTDCEMENVYAVGNAAGDGARIALLNKAKRDEANVIARQVEYVELAVDPTFQREFMESMHFPHMKDKFPHIQHILDAIPKS
;
A
#
# COMPACT_ATOMS: atom_id res chain seq x y z
N MET A 1 5.18 -1.44 -9.68
CA MET A 1 6.15 -2.26 -8.92
C MET A 1 7.61 -1.93 -9.21
N VAL A 2 7.99 -1.53 -10.44
CA VAL A 2 9.40 -1.24 -10.81
C VAL A 2 10.11 -0.23 -9.90
N ILE A 3 9.40 0.79 -9.42
CA ILE A 3 9.95 1.80 -8.50
C ILE A 3 9.77 1.46 -7.01
N GLY A 4 9.41 0.22 -6.65
CA GLY A 4 9.39 -0.20 -5.25
C GLY A 4 8.22 0.27 -4.37
N MET A 5 7.26 1.02 -4.93
CA MET A 5 6.16 1.59 -4.13
C MET A 5 5.17 0.55 -3.56
N PHE A 6 5.10 -0.62 -4.18
CA PHE A 6 4.28 -1.75 -3.73
C PHE A 6 5.16 -2.99 -3.65
N THR A 7 4.85 -3.90 -2.73
CA THR A 7 5.46 -5.23 -2.71
C THR A 7 5.09 -5.99 -3.98
N ASP A 8 5.89 -7.00 -4.30
CA ASP A 8 5.62 -7.87 -5.44
C ASP A 8 4.30 -8.63 -5.28
N CYS A 9 3.47 -8.60 -6.33
CA CYS A 9 2.17 -9.27 -6.39
C CYS A 9 1.70 -9.40 -7.85
N GLU A 10 0.70 -10.25 -8.09
CA GLU A 10 0.01 -10.31 -9.38
C GLU A 10 -0.67 -8.97 -9.68
N MET A 11 -0.52 -8.47 -10.91
CA MET A 11 -1.00 -7.13 -11.30
C MET A 11 -2.53 -7.04 -11.24
N GLU A 12 -3.22 -8.16 -11.41
CA GLU A 12 -4.67 -8.30 -11.34
C GLU A 12 -5.22 -7.98 -9.94
N ASN A 13 -4.38 -8.07 -8.90
CA ASN A 13 -4.75 -7.74 -7.53
C ASN A 13 -4.61 -6.25 -7.20
N VAL A 14 -4.07 -5.43 -8.13
CA VAL A 14 -3.82 -4.01 -7.92
C VAL A 14 -4.73 -3.17 -8.82
N TYR A 15 -5.63 -2.40 -8.20
CA TYR A 15 -6.54 -1.51 -8.92
C TYR A 15 -6.67 -0.16 -8.23
N ALA A 16 -6.91 0.88 -9.04
CA ALA A 16 -7.09 2.23 -8.53
C ALA A 16 -8.55 2.43 -8.06
N VAL A 17 -8.72 2.72 -6.77
CA VAL A 17 -10.03 3.04 -6.17
C VAL A 17 -10.41 4.52 -6.25
N GLY A 18 -9.49 5.39 -6.69
CA GLY A 18 -9.72 6.84 -6.71
C GLY A 18 -9.83 7.44 -5.31
N ASN A 19 -10.72 8.41 -5.12
CA ASN A 19 -10.93 9.07 -3.84
C ASN A 19 -11.89 8.28 -2.94
N ALA A 20 -11.38 7.20 -2.35
CA ALA A 20 -12.15 6.35 -1.45
C ALA A 20 -12.75 7.11 -0.24
N ALA A 21 -12.07 8.15 0.26
CA ALA A 21 -12.58 8.98 1.35
C ALA A 21 -13.83 9.77 0.93
N GLY A 22 -13.81 10.37 -0.26
CA GLY A 22 -14.95 11.10 -0.82
C GLY A 22 -16.14 10.18 -1.13
N ASP A 23 -15.87 9.01 -1.71
CA ASP A 23 -16.91 8.01 -1.97
C ASP A 23 -17.52 7.48 -0.68
N GLY A 24 -16.70 7.17 0.32
CA GLY A 24 -17.15 6.76 1.65
C GLY A 24 -18.02 7.81 2.32
N ALA A 25 -17.65 9.09 2.24
CA ALA A 25 -18.45 10.20 2.78
C ALA A 25 -19.81 10.30 2.10
N ARG A 26 -19.88 10.17 0.77
CA ARG A 26 -21.15 10.17 0.02
C ARG A 26 -22.03 8.99 0.43
N ILE A 27 -21.46 7.79 0.56
CA ILE A 27 -22.17 6.58 0.98
C ILE A 27 -22.72 6.75 2.40
N ALA A 28 -21.91 7.21 3.35
CA ALA A 28 -22.31 7.42 4.74
C ALA A 28 -23.36 8.54 4.89
N LEU A 29 -23.36 9.55 3.99
CA LEU A 29 -24.37 10.60 3.97
C LEU A 29 -25.75 10.05 3.59
N LEU A 30 -25.82 9.20 2.56
CA LEU A 30 -27.07 8.70 1.99
C LEU A 30 -27.57 7.40 2.64
N ASN A 31 -26.74 6.70 3.41
CA ASN A 31 -27.08 5.40 4.01
C ASN A 31 -26.67 5.34 5.49
N LYS A 32 -27.68 5.30 6.39
CA LYS A 32 -27.48 5.21 7.85
C LYS A 32 -26.82 3.90 8.27
N ALA A 33 -27.23 2.76 7.69
CA ALA A 33 -26.61 1.47 8.02
C ALA A 33 -25.12 1.43 7.65
N LYS A 34 -24.73 2.01 6.51
CA LYS A 34 -23.32 2.14 6.13
C LYS A 34 -22.54 3.09 7.02
N ARG A 35 -23.19 4.14 7.53
CA ARG A 35 -22.58 5.03 8.54
C ARG A 35 -22.31 4.28 9.85
N ASP A 36 -23.27 3.46 10.30
CA ASP A 36 -23.11 2.65 11.51
C ASP A 36 -22.04 1.57 11.34
N GLU A 37 -21.97 0.93 10.17
CA GLU A 37 -20.90 0.01 9.79
C GLU A 37 -19.52 0.68 9.85
N ALA A 38 -19.38 1.87 9.27
CA ALA A 38 -18.13 2.63 9.31
C ALA A 38 -17.72 2.97 10.76
N ASN A 39 -18.66 3.31 11.64
CA ASN A 39 -18.39 3.55 13.05
C ASN A 39 -17.89 2.30 13.79
N VAL A 40 -18.40 1.12 13.45
CA VAL A 40 -17.93 -0.15 14.03
C VAL A 40 -16.50 -0.43 13.55
N ILE A 41 -16.25 -0.32 12.25
CA ILE A 41 -14.91 -0.56 11.66
C ILE A 41 -13.89 0.41 12.26
N ALA A 42 -14.23 1.70 12.38
CA ALA A 42 -13.33 2.72 12.94
C ALA A 42 -12.85 2.38 14.37
N ARG A 43 -13.66 1.67 15.17
CA ARG A 43 -13.29 1.22 16.52
C ARG A 43 -12.41 -0.03 16.55
N GLN A 44 -12.28 -0.72 15.42
CA GLN A 44 -11.45 -1.92 15.27
C GLN A 44 -10.07 -1.60 14.69
N VAL A 45 -9.86 -0.39 14.16
CA VAL A 45 -8.58 0.03 13.60
C VAL A 45 -7.59 0.26 14.76
N GLU A 46 -6.47 -0.46 14.71
CA GLU A 46 -5.34 -0.25 15.61
C GLU A 46 -4.37 0.77 15.00
N TYR A 47 -3.95 1.74 15.81
CA TYR A 47 -2.91 2.68 15.41
C TYR A 47 -1.53 2.12 15.73
N VAL A 48 -0.66 2.07 14.72
CA VAL A 48 0.74 1.67 14.87
C VAL A 48 1.62 2.91 14.80
N GLU A 49 2.37 3.21 15.87
CA GLU A 49 3.28 4.35 15.94
C GLU A 49 4.65 4.00 15.34
N LEU A 50 4.88 4.40 14.08
CA LEU A 50 6.12 4.08 13.36
C LEU A 50 7.37 4.76 13.95
N ALA A 51 7.23 5.91 14.64
CA ALA A 51 8.37 6.66 15.18
C ALA A 51 9.10 5.93 16.32
N VAL A 52 8.39 5.05 17.04
CA VAL A 52 8.95 4.25 18.14
C VAL A 52 9.29 2.83 17.72
N ASP A 53 8.96 2.43 16.49
CA ASP A 53 9.27 1.11 15.97
C ASP A 53 10.78 1.02 15.68
N PRO A 54 11.54 0.15 16.38
CA PRO A 54 12.98 0.04 16.20
C PRO A 54 13.38 -0.51 14.82
N THR A 55 12.46 -1.12 14.08
CA THR A 55 12.71 -1.67 12.75
C THR A 55 12.47 -0.66 11.63
N PHE A 56 11.65 0.36 11.87
CA PHE A 56 11.22 1.29 10.81
C PHE A 56 12.37 1.94 10.04
N GLN A 57 13.41 2.42 10.73
CA GLN A 57 14.56 3.05 10.08
C GLN A 57 15.29 2.10 9.11
N ARG A 58 15.40 0.82 9.50
CA ARG A 58 16.00 -0.19 8.64
C ARG A 58 15.10 -0.47 7.44
N GLU A 59 13.82 -0.75 7.66
CA GLU A 59 12.88 -1.04 6.57
C GLU A 59 12.80 0.12 5.56
N PHE A 60 12.77 1.36 6.06
CA PHE A 60 12.77 2.56 5.22
C PHE A 60 14.04 2.68 4.36
N MET A 61 15.22 2.51 4.96
CA MET A 61 16.50 2.53 4.23
C MET A 61 16.55 1.43 3.16
N GLU A 62 16.05 0.23 3.46
CA GLU A 62 16.01 -0.89 2.51
C GLU A 62 15.03 -0.61 1.35
N SER A 63 13.94 0.11 1.64
CA SER A 63 12.93 0.56 0.66
C SER A 63 13.35 1.74 -0.21
N MET A 64 14.49 2.40 0.06
CA MET A 64 15.00 3.49 -0.77
C MET A 64 15.65 3.02 -2.08
N HIS A 65 15.99 1.73 -2.20
CA HIS A 65 16.51 1.16 -3.44
C HIS A 65 15.37 0.81 -4.39
N PHE A 66 15.61 0.90 -5.71
CA PHE A 66 14.63 0.50 -6.71
C PHE A 66 14.94 -0.90 -7.26
N PRO A 67 13.97 -1.85 -7.25
CA PRO A 67 12.66 -1.75 -6.61
C PRO A 67 12.70 -1.95 -5.08
N HIS A 68 13.72 -2.61 -4.53
CA HIS A 68 13.99 -2.71 -3.09
C HIS A 68 15.42 -3.24 -2.90
N MET A 69 16.02 -3.06 -1.72
CA MET A 69 17.40 -3.51 -1.48
C MET A 69 17.50 -5.04 -1.35
N LYS A 70 16.48 -5.70 -0.79
CA LYS A 70 16.47 -7.14 -0.49
C LYS A 70 15.34 -7.91 -1.15
N ASP A 71 14.11 -7.40 -1.04
CA ASP A 71 12.91 -8.01 -1.60
C ASP A 71 13.02 -8.31 -3.09
N LYS A 72 12.43 -9.44 -3.47
CA LYS A 72 12.40 -9.94 -4.85
C LYS A 72 11.12 -9.49 -5.54
N PHE A 73 11.23 -9.27 -6.85
CA PHE A 73 10.11 -8.84 -7.70
C PHE A 73 9.91 -9.77 -8.91
N PRO A 74 9.62 -11.07 -8.68
CA PRO A 74 9.50 -12.04 -9.77
C PRO A 74 8.45 -11.68 -10.83
N HIS A 75 7.32 -11.05 -10.45
CA HIS A 75 6.25 -10.72 -11.40
C HIS A 75 6.70 -9.69 -12.46
N ILE A 76 7.69 -8.86 -12.13
CA ILE A 76 8.26 -7.86 -13.05
C ILE A 76 9.72 -8.13 -13.41
N GLN A 77 10.26 -9.31 -13.11
CA GLN A 77 11.67 -9.64 -13.39
C GLN A 77 12.00 -9.46 -14.87
N HIS A 78 11.07 -9.86 -15.75
CA HIS A 78 11.19 -9.68 -17.19
C HIS A 78 11.30 -8.20 -17.62
N ILE A 79 10.75 -7.27 -16.83
CA ILE A 79 10.91 -5.81 -17.03
C ILE A 79 12.27 -5.35 -16.49
N LEU A 80 12.65 -5.80 -15.29
CA LEU A 80 13.91 -5.42 -14.65
C LEU A 80 15.12 -5.84 -15.48
N ASP A 81 15.09 -7.03 -16.07
CA ASP A 81 16.17 -7.56 -16.93
C ASP A 81 16.34 -6.76 -18.22
N ALA A 82 15.29 -6.04 -18.67
CA ALA A 82 15.32 -5.20 -19.86
C ALA A 82 15.87 -3.78 -19.60
N ILE A 83 16.07 -3.39 -18.33
CA ILE A 83 16.60 -2.06 -17.98
C ILE A 83 18.11 -2.03 -18.27
N PRO A 84 18.61 -1.07 -19.07
CA PRO A 84 20.04 -0.93 -19.33
C PRO A 84 20.80 -0.68 -18.01
N LYS A 85 21.84 -1.46 -17.76
CA LYS A 85 22.74 -1.23 -16.62
C LYS A 85 23.70 -0.09 -16.97
N SER A 86 23.70 0.96 -16.15
CA SER A 86 24.65 2.08 -16.20
C SER A 86 26.06 1.64 -15.84
#